data_AF-A0A7S0NAN3-F1
#
_entry.id   AF-A0A7S0NAN3-F1
#
_cell.length_a   1.000
_cell.length_b   1.000
_cell.length_c   1.000
_cell.angle_alpha   90.00
_cell.angle_beta   90.00
_cell.angle_gamma   90.00
#
_symmetry.space_group_name_H-M   'P 1'
#
loop_
_entity.id
_entity.type
_entity.pdbx_description
1 polymer ?
#
loop_
_entity_poly.entity_id
_entity_poly.type
_entity_poly.pdbx_seq_one_letter_code
_entity_poly.pdbx_strand_id
1 'polypeptide(L)'
;KKTKECVHCGAYNGIVKRVGCMRVVHEKLAKQSGQAGERARLAFDASCEQALQGGKGSFENPMSTGAELRPLLAKAHDDLNPLRIRALLRAIPDSELQLLDMSAVDGRPE
;
A
#
# COMPACT_ATOMS: atom_id res chain seq x y z
N LYS A 1 -5.35 -20.89 -8.53
CA LYS A 1 -4.20 -20.59 -7.63
C LYS A 1 -4.28 -19.12 -7.25
N LYS A 2 -3.99 -18.72 -6.00
CA LYS A 2 -4.05 -17.28 -5.62
C LYS A 2 -2.88 -16.52 -6.26
N THR A 3 -3.18 -15.50 -7.05
CA THR A 3 -2.17 -14.68 -7.73
C THR A 3 -1.68 -13.58 -6.79
N LYS A 4 -0.35 -13.45 -6.63
CA LYS A 4 0.28 -12.43 -5.78
C LYS A 4 0.95 -11.31 -6.58
N GLU A 5 0.98 -11.41 -7.90
CA GLU A 5 1.64 -10.44 -8.78
C GLU A 5 0.63 -9.93 -9.81
N CYS A 6 0.57 -8.62 -10.00
CA CYS A 6 -0.31 -8.01 -10.97
C CYS A 6 0.14 -8.35 -12.40
N VAL A 7 -0.77 -8.84 -13.24
CA VAL A 7 -0.48 -9.17 -14.64
C VAL A 7 -0.24 -7.93 -15.52
N HIS A 8 -0.75 -6.77 -15.11
CA HIS A 8 -0.63 -5.52 -15.87
C HIS A 8 0.67 -4.78 -15.55
N CYS A 9 1.01 -4.63 -14.26
CA CYS A 9 2.16 -3.82 -13.84
C CYS A 9 3.28 -4.61 -13.12
N GLY A 10 3.12 -5.91 -12.88
CA GLY A 10 4.10 -6.73 -12.15
C GLY A 10 4.22 -6.40 -10.66
N ALA A 11 3.33 -5.56 -10.11
CA ALA A 11 3.39 -5.19 -8.70
C ALA A 11 3.00 -6.37 -7.81
N TYR A 12 3.76 -6.55 -6.71
CA TYR A 12 3.43 -7.55 -5.69
C TYR A 12 2.27 -7.07 -4.80
N ASN A 13 1.26 -7.92 -4.66
CA ASN A 13 0.03 -7.67 -3.91
C ASN A 13 -0.05 -8.62 -2.71
N GLY A 14 0.08 -8.03 -1.52
CA GLY A 14 -0.13 -8.71 -0.23
C GLY A 14 -1.61 -8.77 0.18
N ILE A 15 -1.85 -9.19 1.43
CA ILE A 15 -3.20 -9.35 1.98
C ILE A 15 -3.76 -7.99 2.39
N VAL A 16 -5.01 -7.71 2.04
CA VAL A 16 -5.76 -6.54 2.56
C VAL A 16 -6.65 -7.02 3.71
N LYS A 17 -6.58 -6.37 4.87
CA LYS A 17 -7.39 -6.72 6.04
C LYS A 17 -7.85 -5.51 6.81
N ARG A 18 -8.97 -5.65 7.52
CA ARG A 18 -9.44 -4.68 8.51
C ARG A 18 -8.56 -4.76 9.76
N VAL A 19 -8.16 -3.60 10.28
CA VAL A 19 -7.43 -3.46 11.54
C VAL A 19 -8.16 -2.46 12.41
N GLY A 20 -8.65 -2.87 13.58
CA GLY A 20 -9.36 -1.99 14.50
C GLY A 20 -10.68 -1.42 13.95
N CYS A 21 -11.00 -0.18 14.35
CA CYS A 21 -12.22 0.51 13.93
C CYS A 21 -11.96 1.35 12.67
N MET A 22 -12.71 1.09 11.60
CA MET A 22 -12.70 1.85 10.34
C MET A 22 -11.33 2.00 9.63
N ARG A 23 -10.35 1.14 9.92
CA ARG A 23 -9.06 1.14 9.23
C ARG A 23 -8.84 -0.15 8.45
N VAL A 24 -8.33 0.01 7.23
CA VAL A 24 -7.97 -1.06 6.30
C VAL A 24 -6.49 -0.95 6.00
N VAL A 25 -5.79 -2.07 6.03
CA VAL A 25 -4.33 -2.14 5.87
C VAL A 25 -4.00 -3.15 4.79
N HIS A 26 -3.05 -2.78 3.91
CA HIS A 26 -2.45 -3.67 2.93
C HIS A 26 -1.07 -4.16 3.41
N GLU A 27 -1.00 -5.46 3.70
CA GLU A 27 0.21 -6.14 4.16
C GLU A 27 1.10 -6.55 2.99
N LYS A 28 1.60 -5.56 2.25
CA LYS A 28 2.40 -5.77 1.03
C LYS A 28 3.65 -6.64 1.25
N LEU A 29 4.20 -6.65 2.47
CA LEU A 29 5.50 -7.25 2.79
C LEU A 29 5.43 -8.47 3.73
N ALA A 30 4.25 -8.86 4.25
CA ALA A 30 4.17 -9.75 5.41
C ALA A 30 4.62 -11.21 5.16
N LYS A 31 4.61 -11.70 3.91
CA LYS A 31 5.09 -13.05 3.53
C LYS A 31 5.55 -13.06 2.08
N GLN A 32 6.81 -12.73 1.84
CA GLN A 32 7.40 -12.64 0.51
C GLN A 32 8.00 -13.97 0.10
N SER A 33 7.63 -14.44 -1.09
CA SER A 33 8.20 -15.62 -1.73
C SER A 33 8.35 -15.30 -3.21
N GLY A 34 9.56 -15.42 -3.75
CA GLY A 34 9.88 -15.11 -5.15
C GLY A 34 10.37 -13.67 -5.39
N GLN A 35 10.89 -13.46 -6.60
CA GLN A 35 11.64 -12.26 -6.99
C GLN A 35 10.83 -10.96 -6.89
N ALA A 36 9.55 -10.97 -7.26
CA ALA A 36 8.67 -9.80 -7.16
C ALA A 36 8.46 -9.33 -5.70
N GLY A 37 8.41 -10.29 -4.76
CA GLY A 37 8.31 -9.99 -3.33
C GLY A 37 9.60 -9.33 -2.80
N GLU A 38 10.75 -9.88 -3.16
CA GLU A 38 12.06 -9.32 -2.77
C GLU A 38 12.27 -7.92 -3.34
N ARG A 39 11.93 -7.69 -4.60
CA ARG A 39 11.97 -6.36 -5.22
C ARG A 39 11.07 -5.35 -4.50
N ALA A 40 9.86 -5.77 -4.10
CA ALA A 40 8.95 -4.92 -3.34
C ALA A 40 9.51 -4.59 -1.94
N ARG A 41 10.27 -5.51 -1.32
CA ARG A 41 10.96 -5.25 -0.05
C ARG A 41 12.06 -4.22 -0.19
N LEU A 42 12.94 -4.41 -1.17
CA LEU A 42 14.06 -3.50 -1.44
C LEU A 42 13.56 -2.09 -1.75
N ALA A 43 12.49 -1.97 -2.54
CA ALA A 43 11.87 -0.67 -2.83
C ALA A 43 11.28 0.00 -1.58
N PHE A 44 10.68 -0.78 -0.67
CA PHE A 44 10.17 -0.26 0.59
C PHE A 44 11.31 0.20 1.51
N ASP A 45 12.32 -0.65 1.72
CA ASP A 45 13.45 -0.34 2.59
C ASP A 45 14.19 0.92 2.09
N ALA A 46 14.38 1.07 0.76
CA ALA A 46 14.95 2.27 0.16
C ALA A 46 14.10 3.54 0.38
N SER A 47 12.78 3.43 0.25
CA SER A 47 11.87 4.55 0.54
C SER A 47 11.91 4.95 2.01
N CYS A 48 12.07 3.99 2.91
CA CYS A 48 12.20 4.23 4.34
C CYS A 48 13.53 4.90 4.68
N GLU A 49 14.63 4.47 4.07
CA GLU A 49 15.94 5.14 4.21
C GLU A 49 15.88 6.59 3.71
N GLN A 50 15.24 6.84 2.58
CA GLN A 50 15.04 8.21 2.06
C GLN A 50 14.24 9.07 3.05
N ALA A 51 13.16 8.53 3.63
CA ALA A 51 12.35 9.24 4.62
C ALA A 51 13.15 9.56 5.90
N LEU A 52 14.02 8.63 6.34
CA LEU A 52 14.91 8.85 7.49
C LEU A 52 15.98 9.91 7.22
N GLN A 53 16.42 10.07 5.97
CA GLN A 53 17.38 11.10 5.55
C GLN A 53 16.72 12.47 5.31
N GLY A 54 15.45 12.49 4.92
CA GLY A 54 14.68 13.68 4.54
C GLY A 54 14.32 14.67 5.67
N GLY A 55 14.62 14.34 6.94
CA GLY A 55 14.37 15.20 8.10
C GLY A 55 15.22 16.48 8.20
N LYS A 56 15.86 16.92 7.10
CA LYS A 56 16.65 18.18 7.04
C LYS A 56 15.98 19.27 6.19
N GLY A 57 14.67 19.15 5.93
CA GLY A 57 13.87 20.12 5.16
C GLY A 57 12.96 20.99 6.03
N SER A 58 12.81 22.25 5.64
CA SER A 58 12.39 23.44 6.41
C SER A 58 10.95 23.51 6.99
N PHE A 59 10.24 22.41 7.26
CA PHE A 59 8.90 22.51 7.86
C PHE A 59 8.57 21.30 8.76
N GLU A 60 9.02 21.42 10.01
CA GLU A 60 8.43 20.89 11.26
C GLU A 60 8.06 19.40 11.37
N ASN A 61 8.96 18.59 11.96
CA ASN A 61 8.75 18.08 13.32
C ASN A 61 10.09 17.61 13.96
N PRO A 62 10.62 18.27 15.00
CA PRO A 62 11.93 17.93 15.60
C PRO A 62 11.96 16.63 16.42
N MET A 63 10.82 15.96 16.63
CA MET A 63 10.70 14.97 17.71
C MET A 63 11.07 13.52 17.38
N SER A 64 11.19 13.11 16.11
CA SER A 64 11.66 11.75 15.81
C SER A 64 13.02 11.79 15.13
N THR A 65 14.08 11.78 15.93
CA THR A 65 15.38 11.32 15.44
C THR A 65 15.17 9.99 14.73
N GLY A 66 15.70 9.81 13.51
CA GLY A 66 15.47 8.61 12.70
C GLY A 66 15.78 7.28 13.41
N ALA A 67 16.49 7.31 14.53
CA ALA A 67 16.69 6.19 15.44
C ALA A 67 15.38 5.62 16.05
N GLU A 68 14.39 6.44 16.39
CA GLU A 68 13.13 5.99 17.00
C GLU A 68 12.15 5.40 15.97
N LEU A 69 12.26 5.82 14.72
CA LEU A 69 11.42 5.33 13.63
C LEU A 69 11.85 3.94 13.13
N ARG A 70 13.14 3.60 13.22
CA ARG A 70 13.68 2.27 12.82
C ARG A 70 12.91 1.07 13.38
N PRO A 71 12.61 0.97 14.68
CA PRO A 71 11.83 -0.16 15.21
C PRO A 71 10.36 -0.15 14.73
N LEU A 72 9.80 1.01 14.42
CA LEU A 72 8.40 1.14 13.94
C LEU A 72 8.26 0.79 12.46
N LEU A 73 9.31 1.01 11.67
CA LEU A 73 9.36 0.69 10.24
C LEU A 73 9.16 -0.81 9.95
N ALA A 74 9.61 -1.70 10.83
CA ALA A 74 9.36 -3.14 10.68
C ALA A 74 7.87 -3.52 10.78
N LYS A 75 7.06 -2.69 11.44
CA LYS A 75 5.60 -2.86 11.59
C LYS A 75 4.82 -2.00 10.60
N ALA A 76 5.51 -1.19 9.79
CA ALA A 76 4.86 -0.31 8.86
C ALA A 76 4.21 -1.13 7.73
N HIS A 77 2.95 -0.83 7.50
CA HIS A 77 2.15 -1.41 6.43
C HIS A 77 1.51 -0.30 5.63
N ASP A 78 0.98 -0.64 4.47
CA ASP A 78 0.40 0.33 3.59
C ASP A 78 -1.04 0.65 4.05
N ASP A 79 -1.24 1.85 4.60
CA ASP A 79 -2.53 2.29 5.11
C ASP A 79 -3.45 2.76 3.98
N LEU A 80 -4.58 2.08 3.85
CA LEU A 80 -5.61 2.41 2.88
C LEU A 80 -6.62 3.34 3.56
N ASN A 81 -6.35 4.63 3.49
CA ASN A 81 -7.27 5.67 3.96
C ASN A 81 -8.42 5.90 2.95
N PRO A 82 -9.56 6.47 3.37
CA PRO A 82 -10.72 6.67 2.47
C PRO A 82 -10.40 7.51 1.23
N LEU A 83 -9.54 8.53 1.36
CA LEU A 83 -9.13 9.37 0.23
C LEU A 83 -8.40 8.57 -0.85
N ARG A 84 -7.49 7.70 -0.42
CA ARG A 84 -6.72 6.83 -1.30
C ARG A 84 -7.55 5.69 -1.86
N ILE A 85 -8.41 5.08 -1.05
CA ILE A 85 -9.34 4.04 -1.50
C ILE A 85 -10.25 4.58 -2.59
N ARG A 86 -10.85 5.76 -2.39
CA ARG A 86 -11.69 6.40 -3.41
C ARG A 86 -10.96 6.61 -4.73
N ALA A 87 -9.71 7.07 -4.68
CA ALA A 87 -8.89 7.24 -5.87
C ALA A 87 -8.60 5.90 -6.58
N LEU A 88 -8.36 4.83 -5.82
CA LEU A 88 -8.16 3.48 -6.36
C LEU A 88 -9.43 2.91 -6.99
N LEU A 89 -10.59 3.05 -6.34
CA LEU A 89 -11.88 2.53 -6.83
C LEU A 89 -12.30 3.25 -8.11
N ARG A 90 -12.10 4.58 -8.17
CA ARG A 90 -12.34 5.35 -9.39
C ARG A 90 -11.48 4.91 -10.57
N ALA A 91 -10.25 4.48 -10.30
CA ALA A 91 -9.29 4.07 -11.33
C ALA A 91 -9.59 2.69 -11.94
N ILE A 92 -10.57 1.94 -11.42
CA ILE A 92 -11.00 0.67 -12.00
C ILE A 92 -11.68 0.95 -13.34
N PRO A 93 -11.30 0.27 -14.43
CA PRO A 93 -11.91 0.47 -15.75
C PRO A 93 -13.33 -0.11 -15.78
N ASP A 94 -14.23 0.56 -16.52
CA ASP A 94 -15.65 0.16 -16.60
C ASP A 94 -15.85 -1.26 -17.13
N SER A 95 -14.96 -1.72 -18.02
CA SER A 95 -15.00 -3.09 -18.56
C SER A 95 -14.75 -4.17 -17.52
N GLU A 96 -14.10 -3.84 -16.41
CA GLU A 96 -13.78 -4.80 -15.33
C GLU A 96 -14.79 -4.74 -14.18
N LEU A 97 -15.65 -3.72 -14.11
CA LEU A 97 -16.65 -3.59 -13.03
C LEU A 97 -17.64 -4.76 -13.02
N GLN A 98 -17.96 -5.32 -14.18
CA GLN A 98 -18.82 -6.50 -14.28
C GLN A 98 -18.20 -7.73 -13.58
N LEU A 99 -16.86 -7.83 -13.51
CA LEU A 99 -16.18 -8.94 -12.80
C LEU A 99 -16.29 -8.82 -11.27
N LEU A 100 -16.65 -7.63 -10.79
CA LEU A 100 -16.86 -7.32 -9.37
C LEU A 100 -18.35 -7.32 -9.01
N ASP A 101 -19.23 -7.79 -9.91
CA ASP A 101 -20.68 -7.74 -9.77
C ASP A 101 -21.23 -6.31 -9.58
N MET A 102 -20.61 -5.32 -10.22
CA MET A 102 -21.00 -3.90 -10.15
C MET A 102 -21.38 -3.34 -11.52
N SER A 103 -22.31 -2.37 -11.52
CA SER A 103 -22.74 -1.65 -12.74
C SER A 103 -21.97 -0.35 -12.89
N ALA A 104 -21.44 -0.10 -14.09
CA ALA A 104 -20.79 1.17 -14.42
C ALA A 104 -21.74 2.38 -14.37
N VAL A 105 -23.05 2.15 -14.51
CA VAL A 105 -24.06 3.22 -14.64
C VAL A 105 -24.64 3.61 -13.29
N ASP A 106 -25.09 2.64 -12.49
CA ASP A 106 -25.90 2.89 -11.30
C ASP A 106 -25.22 2.48 -9.98
N GLY A 107 -24.00 1.94 -10.03
CA GLY A 107 -23.37 1.32 -8.87
C GLY A 107 -21.85 1.22 -8.97
N ARG A 108 -21.20 2.32 -9.36
CA ARG A 108 -19.73 2.40 -9.35
C ARG A 108 -19.20 2.35 -7.89
N PRO A 109 -18.02 1.76 -7.65
CA PRO A 109 -17.54 1.47 -6.29
C PRO A 109 -17.04 2.70 -5.51
N GLU A 110 -16.70 3.81 -6.17
CA GLU A 110 -16.16 5.01 -5.51
C GLU A 110 -17.17 5.87 -4.74
#